data_AF-A0A950I0C4-F1
#
_entry.id   AF-A0A950I0C4-F1
#
_cell.length_a   1.000
_cell.length_b   1.000
_cell.length_c   1.000
_cell.angle_alpha   90.00
_cell.angle_beta   90.00
_cell.angle_gamma   90.00
#
_symmetry.space_group_name_H-M   'P 1'
#
loop_
_entity.id
_entity.type
_entity.pdbx_description
1 polymer ?
#
loop_
_entity_poly.entity_id
_entity_poly.type
_entity_poly.pdbx_seq_one_letter_code
_entity_poly.pdbx_strand_id
1 'polypeptide(L)' 'MRLKEKVAVIIGAGQNPGQTVGNGRATALRFAQEGARILAVDRNRDLAEETARQARAEGAECAAFEADVAREATLKAAM' A
#
# COMPACT_ATOMS: atom_id res chain seq x y z
N MET A 1 -13.46 -8.46 11.39
CA MET A 1 -12.23 -7.81 10.91
C MET A 1 -11.04 -8.60 11.40
N ARG A 2 -10.32 -9.25 10.47
CA ARG A 2 -9.20 -10.17 10.76
C ARG A 2 -7.89 -9.46 11.09
N LEU A 3 -7.72 -8.20 10.68
CA LEU A 3 -6.46 -7.46 10.78
C LEU A 3 -6.59 -6.18 11.61
N LYS A 4 -7.65 -6.07 12.42
CA LYS A 4 -7.87 -4.93 13.31
C LYS A 4 -6.63 -4.66 14.16
N GLU A 5 -6.26 -3.38 14.30
CA GLU A 5 -5.11 -2.87 15.08
C GLU A 5 -3.72 -3.27 14.55
N LYS A 6 -3.64 -4.06 13.47
CA LYS A 6 -2.37 -4.40 12.81
C LYS A 6 -1.93 -3.28 11.88
N VAL A 7 -0.61 -3.16 11.74
CA VAL A 7 0.03 -2.33 10.71
C VAL A 7 0.56 -3.26 9.62
N ALA A 8 0.27 -2.95 8.36
CA ALA A 8 0.73 -3.70 7.21
C ALA A 8 1.51 -2.79 6.26
N VAL A 9 2.78 -3.12 6.04
CA VAL A 9 3.62 -2.48 5.02
C VAL A 9 3.53 -3.32 3.75
N ILE A 10 2.95 -2.76 2.69
CA ILE A 10 2.73 -3.47 1.42
C ILE A 10 3.69 -2.91 0.39
N ILE A 11 4.75 -3.66 0.10
CA ILE A 11 5.74 -3.32 -0.93
C ILE A 11 5.21 -3.68 -2.32
N GLY A 12 5.34 -2.76 -3.28
CA GLY A 12 4.74 -2.90 -4.61
C GLY A 12 3.23 -2.67 -4.61
N ALA A 13 2.75 -1.75 -3.77
CA ALA A 13 1.34 -1.40 -3.64
C ALA A 13 0.82 -0.53 -4.80
N GLY A 14 1.70 0.02 -5.63
CA GLY A 14 1.32 0.73 -6.83
C GLY A 14 0.75 -0.21 -7.89
N GLN A 15 0.18 0.38 -8.94
CA GLN A 15 -0.34 -0.36 -10.06
C GLN A 15 -0.14 0.42 -11.35
N ASN A 16 0.40 -0.27 -12.36
CA ASN A 16 0.46 0.25 -13.71
C ASN A 16 -0.92 0.22 -14.37
N PRO A 17 -1.18 1.08 -15.37
CA PRO A 17 -2.39 1.00 -16.19
C PRO A 17 -2.60 -0.40 -16.77
N GLY A 18 -3.83 -0.89 -16.73
CA GLY A 18 -4.17 -2.24 -17.20
C GLY A 18 -5.61 -2.62 -16.86
N GLN A 19 -6.06 -3.75 -17.38
CA GLN A 19 -7.44 -4.24 -17.20
C GLN A 19 -7.67 -4.94 -15.86
N THR A 20 -6.61 -5.39 -15.19
CA THR A 20 -6.68 -6.15 -13.94
C THR A 20 -6.09 -5.38 -12.78
N VAL A 21 -6.51 -5.72 -11.56
CA VAL A 21 -5.93 -5.16 -10.34
C VAL A 21 -4.66 -5.94 -10.00
N GLY A 22 -3.55 -5.24 -9.81
CA GLY A 22 -2.27 -5.82 -9.41
C GLY A 22 -2.33 -6.32 -7.96
N ASN A 23 -1.53 -7.33 -7.65
CA ASN A 23 -1.57 -8.00 -6.36
C ASN A 23 -1.35 -7.04 -5.18
N GLY A 24 -0.38 -6.12 -5.25
CA GLY A 24 -0.11 -5.19 -4.15
C GLY A 24 -1.29 -4.27 -3.85
N ARG A 25 -1.92 -3.68 -4.89
CA ARG A 25 -3.14 -2.90 -4.72
C ARG A 25 -4.27 -3.75 -4.15
N ALA A 26 -4.52 -4.93 -4.71
CA ALA A 26 -5.57 -5.83 -4.23
C ALA A 26 -5.36 -6.22 -2.76
N THR A 27 -4.12 -6.50 -2.35
CA THR A 27 -3.76 -6.80 -0.96
C THR A 27 -4.01 -5.60 -0.05
N ALA A 28 -3.57 -4.40 -0.44
CA ALA A 28 -3.79 -3.20 0.36
C ALA A 28 -5.29 -2.93 0.59
N LEU A 29 -6.11 -2.99 -0.46
CA LEU A 29 -7.56 -2.80 -0.34
C LEU A 29 -8.22 -3.90 0.49
N ARG A 30 -7.82 -5.17 0.29
CA ARG A 30 -8.35 -6.27 1.11
C ARG A 30 -7.97 -6.14 2.58
N PHE A 31 -6.77 -5.64 2.87
CA PHE A 31 -6.29 -5.43 4.24
C PHE A 31 -7.00 -4.25 4.90
N ALA A 32 -7.31 -3.20 4.12
CA ALA A 32 -8.11 -2.06 4.55
C ALA A 32 -9.49 -2.52 5.01
N GLN A 33 -10.17 -3.35 4.21
CA GLN A 33 -11.47 -3.96 4.53
C GLN A 33 -11.43 -4.84 5.79
N GLU A 34 -10.26 -5.39 6.13
CA GLU A 34 -10.06 -6.19 7.34
C GLU A 34 -9.62 -5.38 8.56
N GLY A 35 -9.54 -4.06 8.46
CA GLY A 35 -9.26 -3.13 9.55
C GLY A 35 -7.78 -2.86 9.84
N ALA A 36 -6.90 -3.17 8.89
CA ALA A 36 -5.47 -2.86 9.02
C ALA A 36 -5.20 -1.37 8.82
N ARG A 37 -4.16 -0.86 9.49
CA ARG A 37 -3.49 0.40 9.13
C ARG A 37 -2.40 0.08 8.12
N ILE A 38 -2.26 0.86 7.06
CA ILE A 38 -1.48 0.46 5.88
C ILE A 38 -0.42 1.50 5.53
N LEU A 39 0.79 1.03 5.23
CA LEU A 39 1.78 1.78 4.47
C LEU A 39 1.88 1.18 3.07
N ALA A 40 1.32 1.86 2.08
CA ALA A 40 1.40 1.50 0.67
C ALA A 40 2.75 1.99 0.12
N VAL A 41 3.64 1.06 -0.21
CA VAL A 41 5.00 1.37 -0.66
C VAL A 41 5.14 1.01 -2.13
N ASP A 42 5.67 1.93 -2.92
CA ASP A 42 6.06 1.67 -4.31
C ASP A 42 7.26 2.53 -4.68
N ARG A 43 8.00 2.15 -5.74
CA ARG A 43 9.07 3.00 -6.29
C ARG A 43 8.52 4.26 -6.96
N ASN A 44 7.24 4.23 -7.36
CA ASN A 44 6.53 5.40 -7.85
C ASN A 44 5.49 5.83 -6.82
N ARG A 45 5.75 6.96 -6.16
CA ARG A 45 4.90 7.50 -5.11
C ARG A 45 3.46 7.74 -5.56
N ASP A 46 3.25 8.24 -6.78
CA ASP A 46 1.91 8.57 -7.26
C ASP A 46 1.04 7.31 -7.42
N LEU A 47 1.65 6.20 -7.83
CA LEU A 47 0.96 4.92 -7.94
C LEU A 47 0.59 4.36 -6.55
N ALA A 48 1.47 4.52 -5.56
CA ALA A 48 1.19 4.16 -4.18
C ALA A 48 0.09 5.05 -3.57
N GLU A 49 0.12 6.36 -3.85
CA GLU A 49 -0.85 7.33 -3.37
C GLU A 49 -2.25 7.05 -3.94
N GLU A 50 -2.36 6.62 -5.20
CA GLU A 50 -3.64 6.20 -5.75
C GLU A 50 -4.24 5.00 -4.99
N THR A 51 -3.42 4.01 -4.65
CA THR A 51 -3.84 2.88 -3.81
C THR A 51 -4.22 3.35 -2.40
N ALA A 52 -3.45 4.26 -1.79
CA ALA A 52 -3.75 4.80 -0.48
C ALA A 52 -5.06 5.61 -0.46
N ARG A 53 -5.31 6.41 -1.51
CA ARG A 53 -6.56 7.15 -1.70
C ARG A 53 -7.76 6.23 -1.76
N GLN A 54 -7.68 5.13 -2.50
CA GLN A 54 -8.74 4.12 -2.57
C GLN A 54 -8.98 3.46 -1.21
N ALA A 55 -7.93 3.05 -0.50
CA ALA A 55 -8.04 2.47 0.84
C ALA A 55 -8.68 3.46 1.85
N ARG A 56 -8.30 4.75 1.80
CA ARG A 56 -8.90 5.81 2.63
C ARG A 56 -10.37 6.04 2.30
N ALA A 57 -10.76 5.94 1.03
CA ALA A 57 -12.17 6.04 0.63
C ALA A 57 -13.03 4.90 1.22
N GLU A 58 -12.42 3.76 1.53
CA GLU A 58 -13.04 2.64 2.26
C GLU A 58 -12.96 2.78 3.79
N GLY A 59 -12.44 3.91 4.30
CA GLY A 59 -12.37 4.23 5.73
C GLY A 59 -11.14 3.72 6.46
N ALA A 60 -10.15 3.16 5.75
CA ALA A 60 -8.91 2.72 6.37
C ALA A 60 -7.89 3.85 6.57
N GLU A 61 -7.07 3.72 7.61
CA GLU A 61 -5.86 4.54 7.78
C GLU A 61 -4.77 4.01 6.85
N CYS A 62 -4.42 4.78 5.82
CA CYS A 62 -3.41 4.39 4.84
C CYS A 62 -2.50 5.56 4.48
N ALA A 63 -1.19 5.33 4.37
CA ALA A 63 -0.21 6.31 3.90
C ALA A 63 0.56 5.75 2.70
N ALA A 64 0.94 6.61 1.76
CA ALA A 64 1.83 6.23 0.66
C ALA A 64 3.28 6.58 0.99
N PHE A 65 4.21 5.73 0.59
CA PHE A 65 5.64 5.92 0.78
C PHE A 65 6.41 5.50 -0.46
N GLU A 66 7.42 6.28 -0.83
CA GLU A 66 8.29 5.97 -1.97
C GLU A 66 9.50 5.16 -1.51
N ALA A 67 9.67 3.95 -2.04
CA ALA A 67 10.90 3.19 -1.85
C ALA A 67 11.20 2.28 -3.03
N ASP A 68 12.48 2.18 -3.39
CA ASP A 68 12.99 1.18 -4.32
C ASP A 68 13.56 0.00 -3.53
N VAL A 69 13.01 -1.20 -3.75
CA VAL A 69 13.48 -2.44 -3.10
C VAL A 69 14.90 -2.82 -3.51
N ALA A 70 15.38 -2.35 -4.66
CA ALA A 70 16.76 -2.55 -5.10
C ALA A 70 17.74 -1.61 -4.37
N ARG A 71 17.26 -0.63 -3.59
CA ARG A 71 18.06 0.33 -2.83
C ARG A 71 17.79 0.18 -1.34
N GLU A 72 18.71 -0.50 -0.65
CA GLU A 72 18.59 -0.78 0.79
C GLU A 72 18.28 0.45 1.64
N ALA A 73 18.90 1.59 1.34
CA ALA A 73 18.69 2.84 2.08
C ALA A 73 17.23 3.32 2.04
N THR A 74 16.56 3.24 0.89
CA THR A 74 15.16 3.66 0.77
C THR A 74 14.21 2.66 1.43
N LEU A 75 14.54 1.36 1.36
CA LEU A 75 13.71 0.34 2.00
C LEU A 75 13.80 0.40 3.53
N LYS A 76 14.98 0.69 4.10
CA LYS A 76 15.15 0.91 5.55
C LYS A 76 14.32 2.07 6.08
N ALA A 77 14.10 3.10 5.28
CA ALA A 77 13.26 4.24 5.68
C ALA A 77 11.76 3.93 5.70
N ALA A 78 11.33 2.83 5.07
CA ALA A 78 9.94 2.38 5.00
C ALA A 78 9.54 1.41 6.13
N MET A 79 10.46 1.09 7.04
CA MET A 79 10.32 0.11 8.13
C MET A 79 10.37 0.79 9.50
#